data_AF-A0A8C8T1Z2-F1
#
_entry.id   AF-A0A8C8T1Z2-F1
#
_cell.length_a   1.000
_cell.length_b   1.000
_cell.length_c   1.000
_cell.angle_alpha   90.00
_cell.angle_beta   90.00
_cell.angle_gamma   90.00
#
_symmetry.space_group_name_H-M   'P 1'
#
loop_
_entity.id
_entity.type
_entity.pdbx_description
1 polymer ?
#
loop_
_entity_poly.entity_id
_entity_poly.type
_entity_poly.pdbx_seq_one_letter_code
_entity_poly.pdbx_strand_id
1 'polypeptide(L)'
;MSILKIHAREIFDSRGNPTVEVDLCTSKGLFRAAALELHDNDKTRYMEKGVSKAVGHINKTIALALVSKKLSVVEQEKINKLMIEMDGTENKSRFGANAILGVSLAVCKAGAAEKGVLLYRHIADLAGNPEVILRVPAFIVINSGSHAGNKLAMQEFMILPVGASSFREAMRTEAEVYHNLKSVIKEKYGKDATNVGDEGGTQLGRPATQTRASSAWTWSPPSSSGLASTTWTSNLLMMPAGTSHLTSWLTCISPSSGTIQWCPLKTPSTSMTGRPGRSSQPVQAEEWAMDG
;
A
#
# COMPACT_ATOMS: atom_id res chain seq x y z
N MET A 1 -4.59 5.16 -32.17
CA MET A 1 -6.06 5.20 -32.36
C MET A 1 -6.70 6.21 -31.42
N SER A 2 -7.75 6.92 -31.88
CA SER A 2 -8.42 7.97 -31.10
C SER A 2 -9.46 7.44 -30.11
N ILE A 3 -9.72 8.22 -29.07
CA ILE A 3 -10.78 7.99 -28.09
C ILE A 3 -12.15 8.23 -28.74
N LEU A 4 -13.09 7.29 -28.59
CA LEU A 4 -14.44 7.39 -29.14
C LEU A 4 -15.45 7.92 -28.12
N LYS A 5 -15.33 7.48 -26.87
CA LYS A 5 -16.24 7.87 -25.78
C LYS A 5 -15.53 7.74 -24.45
N ILE A 6 -15.83 8.65 -23.52
CA ILE A 6 -15.48 8.53 -22.11
C ILE A 6 -16.77 8.68 -21.32
N HIS A 7 -16.95 7.84 -20.31
CA HIS A 7 -18.08 7.94 -19.39
C HIS A 7 -17.63 7.60 -17.98
N ALA A 8 -17.97 8.46 -17.02
CA ALA A 8 -17.71 8.25 -15.62
C ALA A 8 -18.99 7.95 -14.83
N ARG A 9 -18.84 7.17 -13.78
CA ARG A 9 -19.89 6.85 -12.81
C ARG A 9 -19.31 6.81 -11.40
N GLU A 10 -20.19 6.88 -10.42
CA GLU A 10 -19.85 6.67 -9.02
C GLU A 10 -20.02 5.18 -8.68
N ILE A 11 -19.01 4.61 -8.02
CA ILE A 11 -19.01 3.25 -7.45
C ILE A 11 -18.56 3.32 -5.98
N PHE A 12 -18.43 2.19 -5.29
CA PHE A 12 -17.98 2.14 -3.90
C PHE A 12 -16.60 1.49 -3.76
N ASP A 13 -15.76 2.07 -2.90
CA ASP A 13 -14.46 1.51 -2.51
C ASP A 13 -14.61 0.36 -1.49
N SER A 14 -13.49 -0.25 -1.09
CA SER A 14 -13.47 -1.36 -0.12
C SER A 14 -14.01 -1.00 1.27
N ARG A 15 -14.11 0.30 1.58
CA ARG A 15 -14.63 0.83 2.85
C ARG A 15 -16.07 1.35 2.72
N GLY A 16 -16.71 1.13 1.57
CA GLY A 16 -18.07 1.58 1.30
C GLY A 16 -18.20 3.09 1.08
N ASN A 17 -17.10 3.80 0.78
CA ASN A 17 -17.18 5.21 0.41
C ASN A 17 -17.32 5.35 -1.12
N PRO A 18 -18.04 6.38 -1.61
CA PRO A 18 -18.09 6.67 -3.03
C PRO A 18 -16.72 6.97 -3.64
N THR A 19 -16.49 6.47 -4.86
CA THR A 19 -15.28 6.69 -5.64
C THR A 19 -15.60 6.73 -7.15
N VAL A 20 -14.69 7.28 -7.95
CA VAL A 20 -14.91 7.49 -9.38
C VAL A 20 -14.50 6.26 -10.18
N GLU A 21 -15.35 5.82 -11.10
CA GLU A 21 -15.01 4.86 -12.15
C GLU A 21 -15.17 5.49 -13.53
N VAL A 22 -14.22 5.24 -14.42
CA VAL A 22 -14.19 5.75 -15.79
C VAL A 22 -14.12 4.60 -16.79
N ASP A 23 -15.04 4.60 -17.74
CA ASP A 23 -15.00 3.80 -18.96
C ASP A 23 -14.50 4.67 -20.12
N LEU A 24 -13.51 4.16 -20.85
CA LEU A 24 -13.00 4.73 -22.08
C LEU A 24 -13.18 3.73 -23.21
N CYS A 25 -13.84 4.14 -24.29
CA CYS A 25 -14.06 3.31 -25.47
C CYS A 25 -13.14 3.72 -26.61
N THR A 26 -12.51 2.74 -27.24
CA THR A 26 -11.84 2.85 -28.55
C THR A 26 -12.40 1.79 -29.49
N SER A 27 -11.90 1.69 -30.73
CA SER A 27 -12.30 0.57 -31.59
C SER A 27 -11.77 -0.79 -31.12
N LYS A 28 -10.84 -0.82 -30.15
CA LYS A 28 -10.36 -2.06 -29.50
C LYS A 28 -11.27 -2.54 -28.36
N GLY A 29 -12.24 -1.74 -27.92
CA GLY A 29 -13.18 -2.10 -26.86
C GLY A 29 -13.29 -1.05 -25.75
N LEU A 30 -13.73 -1.50 -24.59
CA LEU A 30 -13.97 -0.69 -23.40
C LEU A 30 -12.88 -0.94 -22.35
N PHE A 31 -12.29 0.13 -21.84
CA PHE A 31 -11.22 0.13 -20.84
C PHE A 31 -11.70 0.86 -19.59
N ARG A 32 -11.61 0.21 -18.44
CA ARG A 32 -12.17 0.69 -17.19
C ARG A 32 -11.11 0.92 -16.13
N ALA A 33 -11.19 2.03 -15.40
CA ALA A 33 -10.36 2.31 -14.25
C ALA A 33 -11.15 3.01 -13.14
N ALA A 34 -10.75 2.78 -11.89
CA ALA A 34 -11.29 3.48 -10.73
C ALA A 34 -10.18 4.33 -10.08
N ALA A 35 -10.55 5.47 -9.52
CA ALA A 35 -9.63 6.39 -8.86
C ALA A 35 -10.29 7.04 -7.64
N LEU A 36 -9.53 7.07 -6.55
CA LEU A 36 -9.92 7.67 -5.28
C LEU A 36 -9.52 9.15 -5.25
N GLU A 37 -10.26 9.96 -4.47
CA GLU A 37 -9.90 11.30 -3.97
C GLU A 37 -10.48 12.56 -4.65
N LEU A 38 -11.14 13.41 -3.85
CA LEU A 38 -11.96 14.61 -4.09
C LEU A 38 -13.42 14.27 -3.82
N HIS A 39 -13.89 14.79 -2.70
CA HIS A 39 -15.23 14.62 -2.22
C HIS A 39 -16.08 15.86 -2.48
N ASP A 40 -17.39 15.65 -2.60
CA ASP A 40 -18.37 16.70 -2.87
C ASP A 40 -18.47 17.70 -1.71
N ASN A 41 -18.08 17.28 -0.49
CA ASN A 41 -18.24 18.01 0.76
C ASN A 41 -19.72 18.39 1.04
N ASP A 42 -20.64 17.57 0.55
CA ASP A 42 -22.08 17.73 0.77
C ASP A 42 -22.52 16.96 2.02
N LYS A 43 -22.88 17.70 3.07
CA LYS A 43 -23.30 17.14 4.36
C LYS A 43 -24.52 16.22 4.26
N THR A 44 -25.32 16.38 3.22
CA THR A 44 -26.55 15.61 3.04
C THR A 44 -26.32 14.24 2.39
N ARG A 45 -25.11 13.99 1.87
CA ARG A 45 -24.83 12.82 1.02
C ARG A 45 -23.54 12.11 1.41
N TYR A 46 -23.64 10.82 1.72
CA TYR A 46 -22.51 9.93 2.02
C TYR A 46 -21.49 10.51 3.01
N MET A 47 -21.97 11.19 4.06
CA MET A 47 -21.10 11.82 5.06
C MET A 47 -20.05 12.74 4.43
N GLU A 48 -20.46 13.59 3.50
CA GLU A 48 -19.59 14.53 2.76
C GLU A 48 -18.70 13.86 1.70
N LYS A 49 -18.70 12.53 1.57
CA LYS A 49 -17.76 11.75 0.72
C LYS A 49 -18.24 11.44 -0.71
N GLY A 50 -19.36 12.00 -1.15
CA GLY A 50 -19.83 11.83 -2.54
C GLY A 50 -18.78 12.26 -3.57
N VAL A 51 -18.84 11.76 -4.81
CA VAL A 51 -17.91 12.16 -5.89
C VAL A 51 -18.65 12.64 -7.15
N SER A 52 -19.88 13.12 -7.00
CA SER A 52 -20.75 13.53 -8.10
C SER A 52 -20.19 14.70 -8.91
N LYS A 53 -19.47 15.63 -8.26
CA LYS A 53 -18.78 16.75 -8.92
C LYS A 53 -17.67 16.25 -9.85
N ALA A 54 -16.80 15.36 -9.35
CA ALA A 54 -15.73 14.75 -10.14
C ALA A 54 -16.27 13.98 -11.34
N VAL A 55 -17.32 13.16 -11.14
CA VAL A 55 -18.03 12.47 -12.22
C VAL A 55 -18.60 13.46 -13.24
N GLY A 56 -19.17 14.58 -12.77
CA GLY A 56 -19.66 15.67 -13.59
C GLY A 56 -18.57 16.31 -14.46
N HIS A 57 -17.40 16.61 -13.88
CA HIS A 57 -16.26 17.16 -14.60
C HIS A 57 -15.75 16.22 -15.71
N ILE A 58 -15.69 14.92 -15.43
CA ILE A 58 -15.28 13.93 -16.44
C ILE A 58 -16.29 13.90 -17.59
N ASN A 59 -17.58 13.70 -17.28
CA ASN A 59 -18.61 13.51 -18.31
C ASN A 59 -18.87 14.76 -19.15
N LYS A 60 -18.84 15.96 -18.55
CA LYS A 60 -19.23 17.21 -19.21
C LYS A 60 -18.06 17.97 -19.82
N THR A 61 -16.85 17.82 -19.27
CA THR A 61 -15.70 18.65 -19.66
C THR A 61 -14.56 17.82 -20.25
N ILE A 62 -14.00 16.89 -19.47
CA ILE A 62 -12.80 16.12 -19.89
C ILE A 62 -13.14 15.22 -21.08
N ALA A 63 -14.27 14.50 -21.03
CA ALA A 63 -14.70 13.59 -22.10
C ALA A 63 -14.85 14.34 -23.43
N LEU A 64 -15.54 15.47 -23.43
CA LEU A 64 -15.77 16.28 -24.63
C LEU A 64 -14.45 16.77 -25.23
N ALA A 65 -13.54 17.29 -24.40
CA ALA A 65 -12.26 17.80 -24.86
C ALA A 65 -11.36 16.71 -25.45
N LEU A 66 -11.21 15.57 -24.76
CA LEU A 66 -10.34 14.48 -25.21
C LEU A 66 -10.85 13.81 -26.49
N VAL A 67 -12.16 13.58 -26.61
CA VAL A 67 -12.77 13.03 -27.84
C VAL A 67 -12.58 14.01 -29.01
N SER A 68 -12.76 15.32 -28.78
CA SER A 68 -12.64 16.33 -29.84
C SER A 68 -11.22 16.50 -30.37
N LYS A 69 -10.20 16.34 -29.51
CA LYS A 69 -8.78 16.48 -29.89
C LYS A 69 -8.27 15.30 -30.73
N LYS A 70 -8.97 14.16 -30.74
CA LYS A 70 -8.60 12.94 -31.47
C LYS A 70 -7.16 12.45 -31.22
N LEU A 71 -6.65 12.69 -30.01
CA LEU A 71 -5.32 12.22 -29.60
C LEU A 71 -5.27 10.70 -29.56
N SER A 72 -4.08 10.14 -29.84
CA SER A 72 -3.89 8.70 -29.77
C SER A 72 -3.76 8.25 -28.31
N VAL A 73 -4.43 7.15 -27.93
CA VAL A 73 -4.37 6.62 -26.56
C VAL A 73 -2.97 6.16 -26.12
N VAL A 74 -2.02 5.99 -27.05
CA VAL A 74 -0.61 5.68 -26.73
C VAL A 74 0.19 6.92 -26.31
N GLU A 75 -0.34 8.13 -26.51
CA GLU A 75 0.30 9.40 -26.18
C GLU A 75 -0.04 9.84 -24.75
N GLN A 76 0.23 8.97 -23.78
CA GLN A 76 -0.12 9.16 -22.36
C GLN A 76 0.30 10.54 -21.83
N GLU A 77 1.55 10.95 -22.11
CA GLU A 77 2.09 12.23 -21.63
C GLU A 77 1.32 13.42 -22.20
N LYS A 78 0.97 13.41 -23.49
CA LYS A 78 0.21 14.49 -24.13
C LYS A 78 -1.20 14.60 -23.57
N ILE A 79 -1.87 13.46 -23.38
CA ILE A 79 -3.22 13.42 -22.81
C ILE A 79 -3.19 13.90 -21.35
N ASN A 80 -2.22 13.45 -20.56
CA ASN A 80 -2.06 13.89 -19.17
C ASN A 80 -1.77 15.38 -19.08
N LYS A 81 -0.86 15.91 -19.90
CA LYS A 81 -0.55 17.36 -19.95
C LYS A 81 -1.79 18.17 -20.30
N LEU A 82 -2.54 17.74 -21.32
CA LEU A 82 -3.80 18.40 -21.68
C LEU A 82 -4.79 18.43 -20.50
N MET A 83 -4.98 17.32 -19.77
CA MET A 83 -5.87 17.31 -18.60
C MET A 83 -5.37 18.20 -17.46
N ILE A 84 -4.05 18.26 -17.23
CA ILE A 84 -3.44 19.12 -16.20
C ILE A 84 -3.58 20.60 -16.58
N GLU A 85 -3.30 20.95 -17.83
CA GLU A 85 -3.49 22.31 -18.36
C GLU A 85 -4.97 22.72 -18.33
N MET A 86 -5.85 21.79 -18.67
CA MET A 86 -7.30 21.97 -18.56
C MET A 86 -7.78 22.02 -17.12
N ASP A 87 -7.04 21.59 -16.11
CA ASP A 87 -7.40 21.83 -14.72
C ASP A 87 -6.88 23.22 -14.28
N GLY A 88 -5.66 23.54 -14.67
CA GLY A 88 -5.05 24.85 -14.46
C GLY A 88 -4.65 25.15 -13.01
N THR A 89 -4.75 24.18 -12.10
CA THR A 89 -4.30 24.31 -10.71
C THR A 89 -3.14 23.38 -10.42
N GLU A 90 -2.27 23.77 -9.48
CA GLU A 90 -1.09 22.97 -9.08
C GLU A 90 -1.51 21.60 -8.51
N ASN A 91 -2.53 21.60 -7.65
CA ASN A 91 -2.99 20.43 -6.91
C ASN A 91 -4.22 19.74 -7.53
N LYS A 92 -4.57 20.05 -8.78
CA LYS A 92 -5.73 19.44 -9.49
C LYS A 92 -7.06 19.68 -8.76
N SER A 93 -7.18 20.80 -8.06
CA SER A 93 -8.32 21.11 -7.20
C SER A 93 -9.57 21.54 -7.98
N ARG A 94 -9.45 21.87 -9.26
CA ARG A 94 -10.59 22.28 -10.09
C ARG A 94 -11.43 21.09 -10.54
N PHE A 95 -10.80 20.03 -11.04
CA PHE A 95 -11.50 18.82 -11.47
C PHE A 95 -11.48 17.72 -10.41
N GLY A 96 -10.47 17.72 -9.54
CA GLY A 96 -10.16 16.63 -8.62
C GLY A 96 -9.09 15.71 -9.18
N ALA A 97 -8.19 15.27 -8.30
CA ALA A 97 -7.18 14.28 -8.64
C ALA A 97 -7.82 12.95 -9.08
N ASN A 98 -8.91 12.49 -8.44
CA ASN A 98 -9.68 11.32 -8.88
C ASN A 98 -10.16 11.42 -10.32
N ALA A 99 -10.66 12.58 -10.73
CA ALA A 99 -11.22 12.78 -12.05
C ALA A 99 -10.15 12.59 -13.13
N ILE A 100 -9.01 13.27 -12.95
CA ILE A 100 -7.88 13.21 -13.88
C ILE A 100 -7.25 11.81 -13.86
N LEU A 101 -7.05 11.24 -12.67
CA LEU A 101 -6.42 9.92 -12.50
C LEU A 101 -7.27 8.82 -13.12
N GLY A 102 -8.58 8.82 -12.90
CA GLY A 102 -9.49 7.81 -13.46
C GLY A 102 -9.43 7.76 -14.99
N VAL A 103 -9.45 8.93 -15.64
CA VAL A 103 -9.29 9.03 -17.09
C VAL A 103 -7.88 8.62 -17.53
N SER A 104 -6.85 9.09 -16.82
CA SER A 104 -5.43 8.77 -17.11
C SER A 104 -5.15 7.27 -17.12
N LEU A 105 -5.69 6.55 -16.13
CA LEU A 105 -5.55 5.09 -16.02
C LEU A 105 -6.34 4.34 -17.10
N ALA A 106 -7.55 4.81 -17.45
CA ALA A 106 -8.33 4.22 -18.53
C ALA A 106 -7.64 4.41 -19.90
N VAL A 107 -7.02 5.57 -20.13
CA VAL A 107 -6.16 5.85 -21.29
C VAL A 107 -4.97 4.90 -21.35
N CYS A 108 -4.27 4.71 -20.22
CA CYS A 108 -3.13 3.79 -20.14
C CYS A 108 -3.52 2.35 -20.51
N LYS A 109 -4.66 1.86 -19.99
CA LYS A 109 -5.20 0.54 -20.36
C LYS A 109 -5.51 0.44 -21.85
N ALA A 110 -6.12 1.47 -22.42
CA ALA A 110 -6.40 1.53 -23.85
C ALA A 110 -5.11 1.59 -24.70
N GLY A 111 -4.10 2.32 -24.24
CA GLY A 111 -2.77 2.41 -24.86
C GLY A 111 -2.04 1.07 -24.92
N ALA A 112 -2.15 0.27 -23.86
CA ALA A 112 -1.60 -1.09 -23.84
C ALA A 112 -2.27 -1.99 -24.90
N ALA A 113 -3.61 -1.98 -24.95
CA ALA A 113 -4.37 -2.76 -25.92
C ALA A 113 -4.15 -2.29 -27.37
N GLU A 114 -4.00 -0.99 -27.59
CA GLU A 114 -3.64 -0.42 -28.90
C GLU A 114 -2.27 -0.93 -29.38
N LYS A 115 -1.29 -1.01 -28.48
CA LYS A 115 0.04 -1.55 -28.77
C LYS A 115 0.07 -3.09 -28.86
N GLY A 116 -1.01 -3.78 -28.47
CA GLY A 116 -1.04 -5.24 -28.43
C GLY A 116 -0.13 -5.85 -27.36
N VAL A 117 0.13 -5.13 -26.27
CA VAL A 117 0.99 -5.58 -25.16
C VAL A 117 0.23 -5.63 -23.84
N LEU A 118 0.76 -6.38 -22.86
CA LEU A 118 0.22 -6.41 -21.51
C LEU A 118 0.41 -5.05 -20.80
N LEU A 119 -0.51 -4.71 -19.90
CA LEU A 119 -0.51 -3.40 -19.22
C LEU A 119 0.81 -3.07 -18.51
N TYR A 120 1.38 -4.04 -17.77
CA TYR A 120 2.64 -3.82 -17.07
C TYR A 120 3.79 -3.49 -18.04
N ARG A 121 3.78 -4.07 -19.25
CA ARG A 121 4.78 -3.81 -20.28
C ARG A 121 4.59 -2.41 -20.85
N HIS A 122 3.34 -2.02 -21.12
CA HIS A 122 3.04 -0.66 -21.56
C HIS A 122 3.51 0.40 -20.55
N ILE A 123 3.27 0.17 -19.25
CA ILE A 123 3.74 1.05 -18.17
C ILE A 123 5.27 1.09 -18.12
N ALA A 124 5.93 -0.06 -18.27
CA ALA A 124 7.40 -0.12 -18.32
C ALA A 124 7.95 0.70 -19.50
N ASP A 125 7.36 0.58 -20.69
CA ASP A 125 7.75 1.36 -21.87
C ASP A 125 7.54 2.87 -21.65
N LEU A 126 6.42 3.27 -21.03
CA LEU A 126 6.14 4.67 -20.68
C LEU A 126 7.16 5.24 -19.67
N ALA A 127 7.65 4.40 -18.76
CA ALA A 127 8.64 4.77 -17.76
C ALA A 127 10.10 4.64 -18.26
N GLY A 128 10.32 4.17 -19.50
CA GLY A 128 11.67 3.93 -20.02
C GLY A 128 12.40 2.73 -19.41
N ASN A 129 11.66 1.78 -18.83
CA ASN A 129 12.22 0.61 -18.17
C ASN A 129 12.31 -0.58 -19.16
N PRO A 130 13.53 -1.02 -19.56
CA PRO A 130 13.68 -2.12 -20.52
C PRO A 130 13.30 -3.47 -19.90
N GLU A 131 13.61 -3.65 -18.62
CA GLU A 131 13.36 -4.87 -17.86
C GLU A 131 12.21 -4.67 -16.86
N VAL A 132 11.38 -5.70 -16.71
CA VAL A 132 10.29 -5.72 -15.75
C VAL A 132 10.69 -6.64 -14.60
N ILE A 133 10.66 -6.10 -13.38
CA ILE A 133 11.06 -6.80 -12.16
C ILE A 133 9.82 -7.00 -11.29
N LEU A 134 9.58 -8.24 -10.87
CA LEU A 134 8.60 -8.52 -9.80
C LEU A 134 9.19 -8.06 -8.46
N ARG A 135 8.45 -7.18 -7.77
CA ARG A 135 8.90 -6.64 -6.48
C ARG A 135 8.58 -7.61 -5.35
N VAL A 136 9.38 -7.51 -4.28
CA VAL A 136 9.09 -8.18 -3.01
C VAL A 136 7.77 -7.59 -2.47
N PRO A 137 6.75 -8.42 -2.21
CA PRO A 137 5.54 -7.94 -1.57
C PRO A 137 5.82 -7.48 -0.13
N ALA A 138 5.06 -6.48 0.33
CA ALA A 138 5.08 -6.03 1.72
C ALA A 138 3.65 -6.19 2.26
N PHE A 139 3.41 -7.26 3.01
CA PHE A 139 2.08 -7.61 3.48
C PHE A 139 1.79 -6.97 4.82
N ILE A 140 0.74 -6.15 4.89
CA ILE A 140 0.23 -5.62 6.15
C ILE A 140 -0.45 -6.76 6.91
N VAL A 141 0.16 -7.20 8.02
CA VAL A 141 -0.34 -8.36 8.80
C VAL A 141 -1.03 -7.94 10.08
N ILE A 142 -0.72 -6.75 10.60
CA ILE A 142 -1.41 -6.12 11.73
C ILE A 142 -1.73 -4.67 11.34
N ASN A 143 -3.00 -4.31 11.46
CA ASN A 143 -3.48 -2.94 11.30
C ASN A 143 -3.67 -2.26 12.66
N SER A 144 -3.45 -0.96 12.67
CA SER A 144 -3.43 -0.14 13.87
C SER A 144 -3.58 1.35 13.50
N GLY A 145 -3.56 2.25 14.48
CA GLY A 145 -3.76 3.68 14.25
C GLY A 145 -5.11 3.99 13.60
N SER A 146 -5.15 4.89 12.62
CA SER A 146 -6.39 5.27 11.94
C SER A 146 -7.06 4.13 11.16
N HIS A 147 -6.32 3.05 10.87
CA HIS A 147 -6.83 1.91 10.10
C HIS A 147 -7.40 0.80 11.00
N ALA A 148 -7.36 0.96 12.33
CA ALA A 148 -7.97 0.01 13.25
C ALA A 148 -8.30 0.64 14.62
N GLY A 149 -9.44 0.31 15.21
CA GLY A 149 -9.86 0.81 16.55
C GLY A 149 -9.09 0.20 17.75
N ASN A 150 -7.76 0.20 17.73
CA ASN A 150 -6.91 -0.29 18.82
C ASN A 150 -6.01 0.82 19.41
N LYS A 151 -5.18 0.49 20.40
CA LYS A 151 -4.30 1.45 21.10
C LYS A 151 -2.89 1.54 20.52
N LEU A 152 -2.57 0.76 19.50
CA LEU A 152 -1.24 0.77 18.92
C LEU A 152 -1.09 2.05 18.08
N ALA A 153 0.04 2.74 18.24
CA ALA A 153 0.27 4.03 17.60
C ALA A 153 0.84 3.89 16.17
N MET A 154 1.65 2.85 15.93
CA MET A 154 2.17 2.54 14.59
C MET A 154 1.03 2.04 13.71
N GLN A 155 0.92 2.51 12.48
CA GLN A 155 -0.26 2.26 11.64
C GLN A 155 -0.22 0.85 11.03
N GLU A 156 0.95 0.44 10.54
CA GLU A 156 1.12 -0.78 9.77
C GLU A 156 2.35 -1.55 10.25
N PHE A 157 2.14 -2.86 10.41
CA PHE A 157 3.20 -3.83 10.65
C PHE A 157 3.24 -4.76 9.44
N MET A 158 4.32 -4.66 8.66
CA MET A 158 4.44 -5.36 7.39
C MET A 158 5.50 -6.45 7.44
N ILE A 159 5.22 -7.60 6.83
CA ILE A 159 6.20 -8.67 6.61
C ILE A 159 6.67 -8.62 5.15
N LEU A 160 7.98 -8.81 4.94
CA LEU A 160 8.59 -8.85 3.62
C LEU A 160 9.37 -10.17 3.45
N PRO A 161 8.98 -11.08 2.54
CA PRO A 161 9.62 -12.36 2.29
C PRO A 161 10.83 -12.21 1.36
N VAL A 162 11.84 -11.46 1.81
CA VAL A 162 13.04 -11.12 1.01
C VAL A 162 13.89 -12.33 0.60
N GLY A 163 13.73 -13.47 1.28
CA GLY A 163 14.44 -14.72 0.98
C GLY A 163 13.73 -15.64 -0.02
N ALA A 164 12.53 -15.30 -0.48
CA ALA A 164 11.79 -16.13 -1.42
C ALA A 164 12.44 -16.13 -2.82
N SER A 165 12.50 -17.30 -3.46
CA SER A 165 13.09 -17.47 -4.80
C SER A 165 12.19 -16.99 -5.94
N SER A 166 10.90 -16.76 -5.66
CA SER A 166 9.93 -16.27 -6.64
C SER A 166 8.80 -15.50 -5.96
N PHE A 167 8.08 -14.68 -6.72
CA PHE A 167 6.87 -14.00 -6.23
C PHE A 167 5.80 -14.99 -5.73
N ARG A 168 5.67 -16.15 -6.40
CA ARG A 168 4.73 -17.21 -5.97
C ARG A 168 5.10 -17.76 -4.60
N GLU A 169 6.38 -17.98 -4.35
CA GLU A 169 6.86 -18.44 -3.05
C GLU A 169 6.68 -17.35 -1.99
N ALA A 170 6.99 -16.09 -2.31
CA ALA A 170 6.77 -14.95 -1.43
C ALA A 170 5.31 -14.89 -0.93
N MET A 171 4.35 -14.96 -1.86
CA MET A 171 2.92 -14.98 -1.57
C MET A 171 2.51 -16.16 -0.69
N ARG A 172 3.06 -17.36 -0.94
CA ARG A 172 2.79 -18.56 -0.14
C ARG A 172 3.30 -18.37 1.29
N THR A 173 4.55 -17.96 1.43
CA THR A 173 5.21 -17.76 2.73
C THR A 173 4.44 -16.73 3.56
N GLU A 174 4.06 -15.60 2.97
CA GLU A 174 3.28 -14.58 3.68
C GLU A 174 1.89 -15.05 4.07
N ALA A 175 1.19 -15.79 3.20
CA ALA A 175 -0.13 -16.35 3.53
C ALA A 175 -0.04 -17.34 4.70
N GLU A 176 0.95 -18.24 4.70
CA GLU A 176 1.20 -19.17 5.79
C GLU A 176 1.53 -18.43 7.09
N VAL A 177 2.37 -17.39 7.04
CA VAL A 177 2.69 -16.56 8.21
C VAL A 177 1.45 -15.81 8.72
N TYR A 178 0.64 -15.22 7.84
CA TYR A 178 -0.58 -14.52 8.23
C TYR A 178 -1.58 -15.44 8.95
N HIS A 179 -1.81 -16.66 8.44
CA HIS A 179 -2.72 -17.62 9.07
C HIS A 179 -2.22 -18.13 10.42
N ASN A 180 -0.91 -18.36 10.54
CA ASN A 180 -0.29 -18.70 11.83
C ASN A 180 -0.38 -17.54 12.82
N LEU A 181 -0.06 -16.32 12.38
CA LEU A 181 -0.17 -15.11 13.20
C LEU A 181 -1.60 -14.92 13.71
N LYS A 182 -2.61 -15.08 12.84
CA LYS A 182 -4.02 -15.02 13.25
C LYS A 182 -4.35 -16.03 14.36
N SER A 183 -3.79 -17.24 14.29
CA SER A 183 -3.98 -18.28 15.31
C SER A 183 -3.31 -17.90 16.63
N VAL A 184 -2.07 -17.41 16.60
CA VAL A 184 -1.36 -16.91 17.79
C VAL A 184 -2.11 -15.75 18.44
N ILE A 185 -2.63 -14.81 17.63
CA ILE A 185 -3.42 -13.68 18.13
C ILE A 185 -4.72 -14.17 18.78
N LYS A 186 -5.41 -15.11 18.15
CA LYS A 186 -6.65 -15.71 18.70
C LYS A 186 -6.42 -16.32 20.07
N GLU A 187 -5.33 -17.08 20.22
CA GLU A 187 -4.99 -17.76 21.45
C GLU A 187 -4.64 -16.76 22.56
N LYS A 188 -3.84 -15.74 22.24
CA LYS A 188 -3.32 -14.79 23.23
C LYS A 188 -4.27 -13.66 23.60
N TYR A 189 -5.07 -13.18 22.65
CA TYR A 189 -5.90 -11.98 22.82
C TYR A 189 -7.40 -12.26 22.62
N GLY A 190 -7.76 -13.51 22.35
CA GLY A 190 -9.14 -13.94 22.13
C GLY A 190 -9.58 -13.81 20.68
N LYS A 191 -10.74 -14.41 20.37
CA LYS A 191 -11.31 -14.47 19.02
C LYS A 191 -11.58 -13.08 18.42
N ASP A 192 -12.00 -12.13 19.24
CA ASP A 192 -12.36 -10.78 18.78
C ASP A 192 -11.15 -9.97 18.30
N ALA A 193 -9.94 -10.35 18.73
CA ALA A 193 -8.68 -9.75 18.24
C ALA A 193 -8.24 -10.26 16.86
N THR A 194 -9.05 -11.12 16.21
CA THR A 194 -8.76 -11.64 14.86
C THR A 194 -9.62 -11.03 13.77
N ASN A 195 -10.43 -10.03 14.11
CA ASN A 195 -11.06 -9.15 13.13
C ASN A 195 -9.97 -8.41 12.34
N VAL A 196 -10.30 -7.98 11.13
CA VAL A 196 -9.37 -7.32 10.22
C VAL A 196 -9.63 -5.82 10.16
N GLY A 197 -8.58 -5.02 10.02
CA GLY A 197 -8.67 -3.60 9.73
C GLY A 197 -8.91 -3.33 8.24
N ASP A 198 -8.83 -2.05 7.85
CA ASP A 198 -9.17 -1.58 6.50
C ASP A 198 -8.38 -2.27 5.36
N GLU A 199 -7.16 -2.76 5.65
CA GLU A 199 -6.24 -3.36 4.67
C GLU A 199 -6.09 -4.88 4.82
N GLY A 200 -6.91 -5.50 5.68
CA GLY A 200 -6.95 -6.97 5.85
C GLY A 200 -5.99 -7.53 6.91
N GLY A 201 -5.11 -6.72 7.49
CA GLY A 201 -4.30 -7.07 8.65
C GLY A 201 -5.16 -7.25 9.90
N THR A 202 -4.74 -8.14 10.81
CA THR A 202 -5.47 -8.37 12.06
C THR A 202 -5.43 -7.14 12.97
N GLN A 203 -6.53 -6.88 13.68
CA GLN A 203 -6.60 -5.83 14.68
C GLN A 203 -6.53 -6.44 16.08
N LEU A 204 -5.43 -6.16 16.79
CA LEU A 204 -5.29 -6.55 18.19
C LEU A 204 -6.38 -5.86 19.03
N GLY A 205 -7.43 -6.63 19.36
CA GLY A 205 -8.51 -6.20 20.24
C GLY A 205 -8.02 -5.95 21.67
N ARG A 206 -8.81 -5.24 22.48
CA ARG A 206 -8.56 -5.22 23.93
C ARG A 206 -8.61 -6.66 24.46
N PRO A 207 -7.74 -7.08 25.38
CA PRO A 207 -7.93 -8.36 26.04
C PRO A 207 -9.30 -8.37 26.72
N ALA A 208 -10.15 -9.33 26.33
CA ALA A 208 -11.34 -9.67 27.10
C ALA A 208 -10.84 -10.19 28.44
N THR A 209 -11.20 -9.51 29.53
CA THR A 209 -10.68 -9.62 30.90
C THR A 209 -9.40 -8.83 31.19
N GLN A 210 -9.60 -7.79 32.00
CA GLN A 210 -8.59 -6.99 32.66
C GLN A 210 -7.90 -7.85 33.73
N THR A 211 -7.01 -8.76 33.33
CA THR A 211 -6.04 -9.33 34.28
C THR A 211 -4.82 -8.43 34.27
N ARG A 212 -4.71 -7.64 35.33
CA ARG A 212 -3.60 -6.73 35.61
C ARG A 212 -2.30 -7.54 35.70
N ALA A 213 -1.58 -7.71 34.61
CA ALA A 213 -0.20 -8.16 34.60
C ALA A 213 0.69 -6.95 34.33
N SER A 214 1.43 -6.56 35.37
CA SER A 214 2.45 -5.53 35.36
C SER A 214 3.45 -5.72 34.22
N SER A 215 3.83 -4.59 33.63
CA SER A 215 4.98 -4.41 32.77
C SER A 215 6.24 -5.13 33.28
N ALA A 216 6.73 -6.10 32.51
CA ALA A 216 8.13 -6.50 32.48
C ALA A 216 8.38 -7.28 31.18
N TRP A 217 8.88 -6.59 30.15
CA TRP A 217 9.57 -7.27 29.05
C TRP A 217 10.97 -7.60 29.56
N THR A 218 11.19 -8.81 30.07
CA THR A 218 12.53 -9.27 30.46
C THR A 218 13.23 -9.88 29.25
N TRP A 219 14.34 -9.27 28.85
CA TRP A 219 15.29 -9.81 27.89
C TRP A 219 16.06 -10.96 28.55
N SER A 220 16.07 -12.14 27.94
CA SER A 220 16.96 -13.25 28.31
C SER A 220 17.87 -13.57 27.12
N PRO A 221 19.21 -13.59 27.28
CA PRO A 221 20.11 -14.01 26.22
C PRO A 221 19.98 -15.52 25.96
N PRO A 222 20.21 -16.00 24.73
CA PRO A 222 20.08 -17.42 24.39
C PRO A 222 21.18 -18.25 25.06
N SER A 223 20.80 -19.35 25.71
CA SER A 223 21.73 -20.42 26.07
C SER A 223 22.12 -21.21 24.81
N SER A 224 23.41 -21.45 24.66
CA SER A 224 24.00 -22.22 23.58
C SER A 224 23.58 -23.70 23.67
N SER A 225 22.53 -24.09 22.96
CA SER A 225 22.32 -25.49 22.60
C SER A 225 21.62 -25.56 21.25
N GLY A 226 22.34 -26.12 20.28
CA GLY A 226 21.90 -26.25 18.90
C GLY A 226 20.80 -27.30 18.76
N LEU A 227 19.75 -26.93 18.05
CA LEU A 227 18.84 -27.84 17.36
C LEU A 227 18.38 -27.08 16.11
N ALA A 228 18.67 -27.64 14.94
CA ALA A 228 18.26 -27.11 13.65
C ALA A 228 16.73 -27.29 13.49
N SER A 229 15.96 -26.34 14.00
CA SER A 229 14.57 -26.12 13.58
C SER A 229 14.56 -25.14 12.41
N THR A 230 13.66 -25.33 11.45
CA THR A 230 13.48 -24.43 10.29
C THR A 230 13.08 -23.04 10.78
N THR A 231 14.05 -22.17 11.00
CA THR A 231 13.85 -20.79 11.43
C THR A 231 13.56 -19.93 10.21
N TRP A 232 12.40 -19.30 10.17
CA TRP A 232 12.06 -18.34 9.13
C TRP A 232 12.56 -16.96 9.55
N THR A 233 13.49 -16.38 8.79
CA THR A 233 13.92 -14.99 8.96
C THR A 233 13.14 -14.11 8.00
N SER A 234 12.35 -13.17 8.53
CA SER A 234 11.66 -12.15 7.74
C SER A 234 12.00 -10.76 8.25
N ASN A 235 12.09 -9.79 7.35
CA ASN A 235 12.20 -8.38 7.76
C ASN A 235 10.79 -7.85 8.03
N LEU A 236 10.56 -7.29 9.22
CA LEU A 236 9.36 -6.51 9.53
C LEU A 236 9.65 -5.03 9.37
N LEU A 237 8.78 -4.35 8.65
CA LEU A 237 8.80 -2.90 8.51
C LEU A 237 7.68 -2.28 9.34
N MET A 238 7.96 -1.19 10.05
CA MET A 238 6.97 -0.40 10.80
C MET A 238 6.88 1.03 10.27
N MET A 239 5.64 1.51 10.12
CA MET A 239 5.31 2.89 9.76
C MET A 239 4.61 3.63 10.91
N PRO A 240 5.21 4.70 11.45
CA PRO A 240 4.54 5.58 12.41
C PRO A 240 3.41 6.36 11.75
N ALA A 241 2.29 6.52 12.47
CA ALA A 241 1.17 7.33 12.03
C ALA A 241 1.63 8.75 11.67
N GLY A 242 1.27 9.22 10.48
CA GLY A 242 1.57 10.58 10.01
C GLY A 242 2.99 10.83 9.50
N THR A 243 3.80 9.79 9.25
CA THR A 243 5.17 9.95 8.73
C THR A 243 5.43 9.12 7.46
N SER A 244 6.38 9.58 6.64
CA SER A 244 6.85 8.88 5.42
C SER A 244 8.13 8.07 5.63
N HIS A 245 8.62 7.96 6.87
CA HIS A 245 9.87 7.28 7.20
C HIS A 245 9.62 5.85 7.71
N LEU A 246 10.34 4.89 7.12
CA LEU A 246 10.22 3.45 7.39
C LEU A 246 11.30 3.01 8.39
N THR A 247 10.93 2.24 9.41
CA THR A 247 11.88 1.58 10.32
C THR A 247 11.87 0.06 10.12
N SER A 248 13.03 -0.58 10.14
CA SER A 248 13.21 -2.00 9.81
C SER A 248 13.69 -2.83 11.01
N TRP A 249 13.09 -4.00 11.19
CA TRP A 249 13.38 -4.97 12.25
C TRP A 249 13.49 -6.37 11.64
N LEU A 250 14.37 -7.21 12.19
CA LEU A 250 14.42 -8.63 11.86
C LEU A 250 13.47 -9.38 12.79
N THR A 251 12.62 -10.22 12.22
CA THR A 251 11.71 -11.10 12.95
C THR A 251 12.09 -12.54 12.67
N CYS A 252 12.36 -13.27 13.75
CA CYS A 252 12.51 -14.73 13.71
C CYS A 252 11.24 -15.36 14.29
N ILE A 253 10.59 -16.23 13.51
CA ILE A 253 9.45 -17.03 13.98
C ILE A 253 9.92 -18.48 14.09
N SER A 254 9.91 -19.02 15.31
CA SER A 254 10.13 -20.44 15.55
C SER A 254 8.78 -21.18 15.52
N PRO A 255 8.56 -22.12 14.57
CA PRO A 255 7.31 -22.86 14.47
C PRO A 255 7.01 -23.75 15.68
N SER A 256 8.04 -24.21 16.40
CA SER A 256 7.89 -25.17 17.50
C SER A 256 7.57 -24.53 18.85
N SER A 257 7.85 -23.25 19.05
CA SER A 257 7.71 -22.57 20.34
C SER A 257 6.74 -21.39 20.34
N GLY A 258 6.14 -21.04 19.19
CA GLY A 258 5.25 -19.89 19.06
C GLY A 258 5.92 -18.55 19.44
N THR A 259 7.24 -18.53 19.55
CA THR A 259 8.00 -17.37 20.02
C THR A 259 8.35 -16.48 18.84
N ILE A 260 7.93 -15.22 18.90
CA ILE A 260 8.29 -14.18 17.94
C ILE A 260 9.38 -13.32 18.59
N GLN A 261 10.57 -13.31 18.00
CA GLN A 261 11.69 -12.52 18.49
C GLN A 261 12.00 -11.38 17.52
N TRP A 262 12.13 -10.16 18.06
CA TRP A 262 12.36 -8.93 17.31
C TRP A 262 13.77 -8.40 17.58
N CYS A 263 14.55 -8.17 16.53
CA CYS A 263 15.86 -7.53 16.64
C CYS A 263 15.91 -6.28 15.74
N PRO A 264 16.38 -5.12 16.23
CA PRO A 264 16.52 -3.94 15.39
C PRO A 264 17.57 -4.20 14.31
N LEU A 265 17.23 -3.94 13.04
CA LEU A 265 18.19 -3.95 11.95
C LEU A 265 18.84 -2.57 11.88
N LYS A 266 20.17 -2.50 12.05
CA LYS A 266 20.93 -1.31 11.69
C LYS A 266 20.75 -1.09 10.18
N THR A 267 19.94 -0.12 9.78
CA THR A 267 20.04 0.47 8.45
C THR A 267 21.36 1.26 8.43
N PRO A 268 22.31 0.97 7.52
CA PRO A 268 23.34 1.95 7.25
C PRO A 268 22.64 3.16 6.66
N SER A 269 22.80 4.32 7.28
CA SER A 269 22.45 5.60 6.68
C SER A 269 23.34 5.79 5.45
N THR A 270 22.89 5.36 4.28
CA THR A 270 23.52 5.72 3.01
C THR A 270 23.14 7.16 2.69
N SER A 271 23.94 8.12 3.18
CA SER A 271 24.17 9.34 2.42
C SER A 271 25.00 8.97 1.20
N MET A 272 24.60 9.43 0.01
CA MET A 272 25.42 9.33 -1.19
C MET A 272 26.69 10.16 -0.97
N THR A 273 27.82 9.53 -0.63
CA THR A 273 29.21 9.90 -0.99
C THR A 273 30.23 9.16 -0.10
N GLY A 274 31.15 8.39 -0.69
CA GLY A 274 32.42 7.98 -0.04
C GLY A 274 32.61 6.48 0.27
N ARG A 275 33.84 5.99 0.05
CA ARG A 275 34.35 4.59 -0.01
C ARG A 275 34.40 3.80 1.33
N PRO A 276 34.61 2.47 1.30
CA PRO A 276 34.45 1.58 2.46
C PRO A 276 35.72 1.41 3.30
N GLY A 277 35.56 1.34 4.63
CA GLY A 277 36.59 0.98 5.60
C GLY A 277 36.00 0.18 6.77
N ARG A 278 36.69 -0.90 7.15
CA ARG A 278 36.33 -1.87 8.20
C ARG A 278 36.40 -1.28 9.63
N SER A 279 35.49 -1.67 10.51
CA SER A 279 35.76 -2.41 11.77
C SER A 279 34.51 -2.47 12.66
N SER A 280 34.27 -3.63 13.26
CA SER A 280 33.17 -3.89 14.19
C SER A 280 33.68 -3.80 15.64
N GLN A 281 33.20 -2.83 16.41
CA GLN A 281 33.21 -2.87 17.87
C GLN A 281 31.80 -2.64 18.42
N PRO A 282 31.42 -3.29 19.54
CA PRO A 282 30.15 -3.05 20.20
C PRO A 282 30.20 -1.73 20.98
N VAL A 283 29.23 -0.85 20.76
CA VAL A 283 29.06 0.38 21.56
C VAL A 283 27.78 0.25 22.38
N GLN A 284 27.88 0.64 23.66
CA GLN A 284 26.82 0.66 24.66
C GLN A 284 25.60 1.47 24.20
N ALA A 285 24.41 1.05 24.65
CA ALA A 285 23.16 1.74 24.41
C ALA A 285 23.13 3.08 25.16
N GLU A 286 22.96 4.18 24.43
CA GLU A 286 22.54 5.45 25.02
C GLU A 286 21.01 5.49 25.10
N GLU A 287 20.54 5.87 26.28
CA GLU A 287 19.14 5.99 26.67
C GLU A 287 18.61 7.33 26.15
N TRP A 288 17.65 7.32 25.22
CA TRP A 288 16.91 8.53 24.84
C TRP A 288 15.60 8.57 25.63
N ALA A 289 15.61 9.33 26.73
CA ALA A 289 14.40 9.83 27.37
C ALA A 289 13.88 11.02 26.55
N MET A 290 12.61 10.96 26.13
CA MET A 290 11.88 12.16 25.71
C MET A 290 10.88 12.50 26.81
N ASP A 291 11.20 13.53 27.58
CA ASP A 291 10.25 14.28 28.39
C ASP A 291 9.38 15.17 27.50
N GLY A 292 8.08 15.27 27.83
CA GLY A 292 7.21 16.40 27.52
C GLY A 292 6.45 16.36 26.19
#